data_AF-A0AAU9J179-F1
#
_entry.id   AF-A0AAU9J179-F1
#
_cell.length_a   1.000
_cell.length_b   1.000
_cell.length_c   1.000
_cell.angle_alpha   90.00
_cell.angle_beta   90.00
_cell.angle_gamma   90.00
#
_symmetry.space_group_name_H-M   'P 1'
#
loop_
_entity.id
_entity.type
_entity.pdbx_description
1 polymer ?
#
loop_
_entity_poly.entity_id
_entity_poly.type
_entity_poly.pdbx_seq_one_letter_code
_entity_poly.pdbx_strand_id
1 'polypeptide(L)'
;MRLATAIRFNKLSQAYEGFNELTKHEQEPEGVPIHINVIKEIKAGSIILEKFMLNQLQSRSASDVIFKCLLGSNSGEDYLEQRLEILEHLVTKLGFEEYPIIPANAELIITRIISTESISVRNHLLLIKFLSSPEVLELLFDNLKTCTNFKPSAKVLKFLIMKNKELQTVGETLISASGVSILETYAENLDVIVHILRNNKNENVKNQAGLYAQPIGEGRILLMETLNLLISFENNTLCDIIAESGAAEALTELFDYNDWNSIFHCTYLNFVKIILLSDSLKLKEALILQAGLPKILMKHGYHPIAKLNPDIRKGKMGHIHKLANLLVRYEIFDLCQINSRDLEDWKSFIKAKIVKQNEIEARELGENNSTYNDSTSDEEPNPDLQINDKIEAKVLEDEPESEDFKDDAKPETNAVAAQPVQAFDKEYGYYDSAFWRIPVMFADVEAID
;
A
#
# COMPACT_ATOMS: atom_id res chain seq x y z
N MET A 1 -32.73 -2.35 2.60
CA MET A 1 -31.59 -1.54 3.07
C MET A 1 -31.93 -0.05 3.25
N ARG A 2 -32.31 0.71 2.21
CA ARG A 2 -32.66 2.16 2.34
C ARG A 2 -33.75 2.49 3.37
N LEU A 3 -34.71 1.58 3.59
CA LEU A 3 -35.78 1.74 4.59
C LEU A 3 -35.29 1.50 6.04
N ALA A 4 -34.30 0.63 6.24
CA ALA A 4 -33.77 0.31 7.56
C ALA A 4 -32.88 1.44 8.10
N THR A 5 -32.10 2.08 7.22
CA THR A 5 -31.32 3.29 7.53
C THR A 5 -32.23 4.48 7.86
N ALA A 6 -33.33 4.65 7.12
CA ALA A 6 -34.31 5.70 7.40
C ALA A 6 -35.07 5.50 8.73
N ILE A 7 -35.36 4.25 9.11
CA ILE A 7 -36.04 3.93 10.38
C ILE A 7 -35.10 4.12 11.58
N ARG A 8 -33.79 3.89 11.44
CA ARG A 8 -32.79 4.20 12.49
C ARG A 8 -32.63 5.71 12.69
N PHE A 9 -32.61 6.51 11.61
CA PHE A 9 -32.55 7.97 11.67
C PHE A 9 -33.77 8.58 12.39
N ASN A 10 -34.97 8.02 12.18
CA ASN A 10 -36.18 8.53 12.83
C ASN A 10 -36.22 8.24 14.34
N LYS A 11 -35.63 7.11 14.78
CA LYS A 11 -35.52 6.77 16.21
C LYS A 11 -34.48 7.62 16.96
N LEU A 12 -33.38 7.99 16.31
CA LEU A 12 -32.40 8.95 16.86
C LEU A 12 -32.96 10.38 16.92
N SER A 13 -33.73 10.79 15.90
CA SER A 13 -34.42 12.09 15.90
C SER A 13 -35.50 12.21 16.98
N GLN A 14 -36.27 11.15 17.25
CA GLN A 14 -37.31 11.14 18.30
C GLN A 14 -36.73 11.08 19.72
N ALA A 15 -35.55 10.46 19.90
CA ALA A 15 -34.81 10.54 21.16
C ALA A 15 -34.29 11.96 21.44
N TYR A 16 -34.00 12.73 20.38
CA TYR A 16 -33.54 14.12 20.46
C TYR A 16 -34.68 15.11 20.80
N GLU A 17 -35.90 14.86 20.31
CA GLU A 17 -37.08 15.66 20.69
C GLU A 17 -37.48 15.46 22.16
N GLY A 18 -37.29 14.25 22.71
CA GLY A 18 -37.52 13.98 24.14
C GLY A 18 -36.49 14.63 25.09
N PHE A 19 -35.28 14.94 24.61
CA PHE A 19 -34.23 15.55 25.43
C PHE A 19 -34.39 17.09 25.55
N ASN A 20 -35.08 17.72 24.59
CA ASN A 20 -35.36 19.16 24.60
C ASN A 20 -36.55 19.56 25.50
N GLU A 21 -37.34 18.60 25.99
CA GLU A 21 -38.40 18.88 26.99
C GLU A 21 -37.90 18.83 28.43
N LEU A 22 -36.73 18.22 28.69
CA LEU A 22 -36.16 18.10 30.04
C LEU A 22 -35.26 19.28 30.46
N THR A 23 -34.95 20.22 29.55
CA THR A 23 -34.12 21.40 29.82
C THR A 23 -34.91 22.70 30.06
N LYS A 24 -36.24 22.62 30.21
CA LYS A 24 -37.10 23.81 30.41
C LYS A 24 -37.24 24.31 31.86
N HIS A 25 -36.61 23.69 32.85
CA HIS A 25 -36.71 24.13 34.24
C HIS A 25 -35.39 24.02 35.02
N GLU A 26 -34.39 24.80 34.62
CA GLU A 26 -33.35 25.25 35.56
C GLU A 26 -33.26 26.77 35.49
N GLN A 27 -33.67 27.43 36.58
CA GLN A 27 -33.48 28.85 36.80
C GLN A 27 -32.00 29.07 37.12
N GLU A 28 -31.23 29.50 36.11
CA GLU A 28 -29.86 29.99 36.28
C GLU A 28 -29.81 31.51 36.44
N PRO A 29 -28.78 32.04 37.14
CA PRO A 29 -28.71 33.42 37.58
C PRO A 29 -28.48 34.40 36.43
N GLU A 30 -29.16 35.55 36.49
CA GLU A 30 -29.07 36.65 35.55
C GLU A 30 -27.64 37.20 35.49
N GLY A 31 -26.93 36.95 34.39
CA GLY A 31 -25.59 37.53 34.24
C GLY A 31 -24.71 37.19 33.05
N VAL A 32 -25.04 36.23 32.16
CA VAL A 32 -24.23 36.01 30.91
C VAL A 32 -25.05 35.49 29.70
N PRO A 33 -26.05 36.22 29.15
CA PRO A 33 -26.83 35.70 28.00
C PRO A 33 -26.11 35.85 26.65
N ILE A 34 -25.18 36.80 26.53
CA ILE A 34 -24.61 37.21 25.23
C ILE A 34 -23.59 36.19 24.72
N HIS A 35 -22.78 35.59 25.59
CA HIS A 35 -21.79 34.60 25.17
C HIS A 35 -22.41 33.27 24.72
N ILE A 36 -23.50 32.83 25.34
CA ILE A 36 -24.13 31.54 25.00
C ILE A 36 -24.78 31.59 23.61
N ASN A 37 -25.43 32.69 23.26
CA ASN A 37 -26.05 32.84 21.93
C ASN A 37 -25.00 32.99 20.81
N VAL A 38 -23.93 33.75 21.04
CA VAL A 38 -22.82 33.87 20.08
C VAL A 38 -22.12 32.52 19.87
N ILE A 39 -21.91 31.74 20.93
CA ILE A 39 -21.35 30.39 20.82
C ILE A 39 -22.29 29.46 20.03
N LYS A 40 -23.61 29.53 20.23
CA LYS A 40 -24.59 28.74 19.46
C LYS A 40 -24.62 29.12 17.98
N GLU A 41 -24.56 30.41 17.64
CA GLU A 41 -24.51 30.88 16.26
C GLU A 41 -23.21 30.50 15.55
N ILE A 42 -22.06 30.58 16.24
CA ILE A 42 -20.77 30.10 15.72
C ILE A 42 -20.81 28.59 15.50
N LYS A 43 -21.40 27.81 16.44
CA LYS A 43 -21.58 26.35 16.28
C LYS A 43 -22.47 26.02 15.08
N ALA A 44 -23.60 26.71 14.90
CA ALA A 44 -24.48 26.51 13.74
C ALA A 44 -23.81 26.90 12.41
N GLY A 45 -23.03 27.98 12.40
CA GLY A 45 -22.23 28.39 11.25
C GLY A 45 -21.17 27.36 10.85
N SER A 46 -20.51 26.73 11.84
CA SER A 46 -19.53 25.66 11.59
C SER A 46 -20.17 24.45 10.91
N ILE A 47 -21.32 23.99 11.40
CA ILE A 47 -22.03 22.82 10.85
C ILE A 47 -22.50 23.07 9.42
N ILE A 48 -23.03 24.26 9.13
CA ILE A 48 -23.46 24.62 7.77
C ILE A 48 -22.27 24.67 6.82
N LEU A 49 -21.15 25.25 7.26
CA LEU A 49 -19.92 25.30 6.48
C LEU A 49 -19.38 23.89 6.23
N GLU A 50 -19.37 23.02 7.23
CA GLU A 50 -18.93 21.62 7.11
C GLU A 50 -19.77 20.84 6.10
N LYS A 51 -21.10 20.94 6.18
CA LYS A 51 -22.02 20.30 5.22
C LYS A 51 -21.88 20.87 3.81
N PHE A 52 -21.65 22.18 3.68
CA PHE A 52 -21.35 22.80 2.40
C PHE A 52 -20.04 22.27 1.81
N MET A 53 -18.99 22.15 2.62
CA MET A 53 -17.67 21.69 2.19
C MET A 53 -17.67 20.22 1.80
N LEU A 54 -18.50 19.38 2.43
CA LEU A 54 -18.69 17.98 2.01
C LEU A 54 -19.27 17.85 0.59
N ASN A 55 -20.13 18.78 0.19
CA ASN A 55 -20.61 18.85 -1.20
C ASN A 55 -19.54 19.34 -2.18
N GLN A 56 -18.45 19.92 -1.67
CA GLN A 56 -17.29 20.41 -2.44
C GLN A 56 -16.09 19.46 -2.37
N LEU A 57 -16.30 18.17 -2.03
CA LEU A 57 -15.23 17.16 -1.99
C LEU A 57 -14.51 16.93 -3.32
N GLN A 58 -14.98 17.50 -4.43
CA GLN A 58 -14.22 17.55 -5.67
C GLN A 58 -12.98 18.45 -5.56
N SER A 59 -12.99 19.42 -4.65
CA SER A 59 -11.88 20.34 -4.40
C SER A 59 -10.91 19.80 -3.35
N ARG A 60 -9.62 19.81 -3.67
CA ARG A 60 -8.55 19.43 -2.73
C ARG A 60 -8.46 20.38 -1.55
N SER A 61 -8.67 21.69 -1.76
CA SER A 61 -8.65 22.67 -0.67
C SER A 61 -9.78 22.44 0.34
N ALA A 62 -10.95 22.01 -0.14
CA ALA A 62 -12.05 21.64 0.74
C ALA A 62 -11.69 20.43 1.60
N SER A 63 -10.96 19.47 1.03
CA SER A 63 -10.49 18.27 1.72
C SER A 63 -9.53 18.61 2.87
N ASP A 64 -8.60 19.55 2.66
CA ASP A 64 -7.70 20.01 3.71
C ASP A 64 -8.41 20.76 4.83
N VAL A 65 -9.45 21.54 4.51
CA VAL A 65 -10.28 22.20 5.54
C VAL A 65 -11.05 21.16 6.36
N ILE A 66 -11.70 20.19 5.71
CA ILE A 66 -12.42 19.10 6.39
C ILE A 66 -11.47 18.32 7.31
N PHE A 67 -10.29 17.96 6.83
CA PHE A 67 -9.26 17.29 7.64
C PHE A 67 -8.89 18.10 8.89
N LYS A 68 -8.68 19.42 8.75
CA LYS A 68 -8.41 20.32 9.87
C LYS A 68 -9.59 20.44 10.83
N CYS A 69 -10.84 20.39 10.36
CA CYS A 69 -12.02 20.35 11.23
C CYS A 69 -12.07 19.06 12.05
N LEU A 70 -11.69 17.92 11.46
CA LEU A 70 -11.70 16.62 12.14
C LEU A 70 -10.61 16.50 13.22
N LEU A 71 -9.41 17.06 12.99
CA LEU A 71 -8.26 16.96 13.90
C LEU A 71 -7.87 18.27 14.61
N GLY A 72 -8.64 19.34 14.46
CA GLY A 72 -8.26 20.68 14.92
C GLY A 72 -7.96 20.80 16.42
N SER A 73 -7.15 21.78 16.79
CA SER A 73 -6.66 22.02 18.16
C SER A 73 -7.78 22.28 19.19
N ASN A 74 -8.96 22.73 18.74
CA ASN A 74 -10.15 22.94 19.57
C ASN A 74 -11.02 21.68 19.65
N SER A 75 -10.40 20.49 19.62
CA SER A 75 -11.05 19.17 19.60
C SER A 75 -11.66 18.78 20.95
N GLY A 76 -12.34 19.69 21.65
CA GLY A 76 -13.11 19.35 22.85
C GLY A 76 -14.13 18.24 22.58
N GLU A 77 -14.55 17.53 23.64
CA GLU A 77 -15.58 16.49 23.53
C GLU A 77 -16.90 17.02 22.95
N ASP A 78 -17.20 18.31 23.17
CA ASP A 78 -18.35 19.06 22.64
C ASP A 78 -18.58 18.95 21.12
N TYR A 79 -17.53 18.65 20.34
CA TYR A 79 -17.59 18.57 18.87
C TYR A 79 -17.41 17.15 18.34
N LEU A 80 -17.39 16.14 19.22
CA LEU A 80 -17.14 14.77 18.77
C LEU A 80 -18.27 14.26 17.87
N GLU A 81 -19.53 14.52 18.21
CA GLU A 81 -20.69 14.07 17.45
C GLU A 81 -20.68 14.59 16.02
N GLN A 82 -20.44 15.89 15.81
CA GLN A 82 -20.37 16.50 14.48
C GLN A 82 -19.20 15.95 13.66
N ARG A 83 -18.06 15.70 14.30
CA ARG A 83 -16.91 15.08 13.63
C ARG A 83 -17.21 13.64 13.19
N LEU A 84 -17.96 12.89 14.01
CA LEU A 84 -18.42 11.55 13.65
C LEU A 84 -19.42 11.60 12.48
N GLU A 85 -20.35 12.57 12.45
CA GLU A 85 -21.27 12.77 11.30
C GLU A 85 -20.51 13.07 10.00
N ILE A 86 -19.51 13.95 10.05
CA ILE A 86 -18.64 14.25 8.90
C ILE A 86 -17.92 12.98 8.44
N LEU A 87 -17.37 12.22 9.39
CA LEU A 87 -16.61 11.00 9.10
C LEU A 87 -17.51 9.92 8.50
N GLU A 88 -18.73 9.74 9.01
CA GLU A 88 -19.76 8.88 8.42
C GLU A 88 -20.03 9.29 6.97
N HIS A 89 -20.22 10.59 6.71
CA HIS A 89 -20.43 11.08 5.35
C HIS A 89 -19.24 10.75 4.44
N LEU A 90 -18.00 10.95 4.90
CA LEU A 90 -16.79 10.63 4.13
C LEU A 90 -16.73 9.13 3.79
N VAL A 91 -17.07 8.24 4.72
CA VAL A 91 -17.09 6.79 4.47
C VAL A 91 -18.09 6.46 3.36
N THR A 92 -19.29 7.04 3.38
CA THR A 92 -20.29 6.80 2.31
C THR A 92 -19.81 7.29 0.93
N LYS A 93 -18.92 8.28 0.90
CA LYS A 93 -18.35 8.82 -0.36
C LYS A 93 -17.27 7.95 -0.97
N LEU A 94 -16.72 6.96 -0.25
CA LEU A 94 -15.70 6.04 -0.78
C LEU A 94 -16.23 5.14 -1.91
N GLY A 95 -17.52 4.81 -1.90
CA GLY A 95 -18.19 4.02 -2.94
C GLY A 95 -18.80 4.86 -4.07
N PHE A 96 -18.53 6.17 -4.12
CA PHE A 96 -19.17 7.08 -5.07
C PHE A 96 -18.56 6.98 -6.48
N GLU A 97 -19.33 6.53 -7.47
CA GLU A 97 -18.81 6.23 -8.81
C GLU A 97 -18.87 7.38 -9.83
N GLU A 98 -19.84 8.30 -9.71
CA GLU A 98 -20.07 9.32 -10.76
C GLU A 98 -18.88 10.29 -10.92
N TYR A 99 -18.16 10.59 -9.83
CA TYR A 99 -17.03 11.52 -9.81
C TYR A 99 -15.85 10.88 -9.07
N PRO A 100 -14.88 10.24 -9.77
CA PRO A 100 -13.77 9.50 -9.15
C PRO A 100 -12.87 10.32 -8.22
N ILE A 101 -12.88 11.65 -8.34
CA ILE A 101 -12.14 12.55 -7.45
C ILE A 101 -12.71 12.60 -6.03
N ILE A 102 -14.03 12.43 -5.87
CA ILE A 102 -14.72 12.45 -4.58
C ILE A 102 -14.25 11.30 -3.67
N PRO A 103 -14.31 10.02 -4.08
CA PRO A 103 -13.84 8.94 -3.21
C PRO A 103 -12.32 9.01 -2.98
N ALA A 104 -11.53 9.53 -3.92
CA ALA A 104 -10.09 9.73 -3.74
C ALA A 104 -9.79 10.78 -2.64
N ASN A 105 -10.51 11.89 -2.63
CA ASN A 105 -10.37 12.92 -1.60
C ASN A 105 -10.90 12.45 -0.24
N ALA A 106 -12.01 11.70 -0.21
CA ALA A 106 -12.51 11.07 1.01
C ALA A 106 -11.49 10.08 1.60
N GLU A 107 -10.91 9.22 0.76
CA GLU A 107 -9.84 8.29 1.14
C GLU A 107 -8.61 9.03 1.67
N LEU A 108 -8.17 10.11 1.02
CA LEU A 108 -7.06 10.93 1.49
C LEU A 108 -7.31 11.47 2.91
N ILE A 109 -8.50 12.01 3.17
CA ILE A 109 -8.83 12.55 4.50
C ILE A 109 -8.83 11.42 5.54
N ILE A 110 -9.52 10.32 5.27
CA ILE A 110 -9.66 9.19 6.21
C ILE A 110 -8.30 8.55 6.50
N THR A 111 -7.51 8.26 5.48
CA THR A 111 -6.17 7.66 5.66
C THR A 111 -5.22 8.60 6.41
N ARG A 112 -5.29 9.92 6.17
CA ARG A 112 -4.54 10.90 6.99
C ARG A 112 -4.99 10.88 8.44
N ILE A 113 -6.29 10.80 8.73
CA ILE A 113 -6.78 10.67 10.11
C ILE A 113 -6.19 9.41 10.75
N ILE A 114 -6.28 8.25 10.09
CA ILE A 114 -5.77 6.99 10.65
C ILE A 114 -4.25 7.07 10.92
N SER A 115 -3.49 7.70 10.03
CA SER A 115 -2.02 7.75 10.09
C SER A 115 -1.46 8.85 10.98
N THR A 116 -2.24 9.86 11.35
CA THR A 116 -1.71 11.00 12.10
C THR A 116 -1.28 10.56 13.50
N GLU A 117 -0.04 10.83 13.87
CA GLU A 117 0.48 10.67 15.24
C GLU A 117 0.03 11.87 16.10
N SER A 118 -1.28 11.99 16.36
CA SER A 118 -1.86 13.16 17.03
C SER A 118 -1.92 13.00 18.56
N ILE A 119 -1.36 14.00 19.25
CA ILE A 119 -1.10 14.13 20.70
C ILE A 119 -2.37 14.22 21.59
N SER A 120 -3.56 14.37 21.01
CA SER A 120 -4.85 14.28 21.74
C SER A 120 -5.36 12.83 21.72
N VAL A 121 -4.75 11.97 22.55
CA VAL A 121 -4.89 10.51 22.51
C VAL A 121 -6.36 10.05 22.51
N ARG A 122 -7.25 10.71 23.26
CA ARG A 122 -8.62 10.22 23.45
C ARG A 122 -9.53 10.48 22.25
N ASN A 123 -9.64 11.72 21.78
CA ASN A 123 -10.63 12.06 20.75
C ASN A 123 -10.25 11.54 19.37
N HIS A 124 -8.96 11.53 19.05
CA HIS A 124 -8.48 10.93 17.82
C HIS A 124 -8.71 9.41 17.79
N LEU A 125 -8.46 8.72 18.91
CA LEU A 125 -8.76 7.30 19.06
C LEU A 125 -10.26 7.00 18.91
N LEU A 126 -11.14 7.89 19.38
CA LEU A 126 -12.60 7.74 19.18
C LEU A 126 -12.99 7.81 17.70
N LEU A 127 -12.34 8.65 16.89
CA LEU A 127 -12.55 8.67 15.43
C LEU A 127 -12.05 7.38 14.78
N ILE A 128 -10.88 6.86 15.19
CA ILE A 128 -10.34 5.59 14.68
C ILE A 128 -11.25 4.41 15.08
N LYS A 129 -11.76 4.39 16.33
CA LYS A 129 -12.70 3.38 16.82
C LYS A 129 -14.01 3.42 16.04
N PHE A 130 -14.51 4.61 15.69
CA PHE A 130 -15.66 4.74 14.79
C PHE A 130 -15.36 4.15 13.40
N LEU A 131 -14.22 4.47 12.80
CA LEU A 131 -13.83 3.90 11.50
C LEU A 131 -13.61 2.38 11.53
N SER A 132 -13.36 1.83 12.73
CA SER A 132 -13.19 0.39 12.97
C SER A 132 -14.49 -0.28 13.45
N SER A 133 -15.63 0.43 13.42
CA SER A 133 -16.91 -0.17 13.80
C SER A 133 -17.34 -1.20 12.75
N PRO A 134 -18.09 -2.26 13.15
CA PRO A 134 -18.58 -3.26 12.22
C PRO A 134 -19.36 -2.66 11.06
N GLU A 135 -20.20 -1.65 11.31
CA GLU A 135 -21.00 -0.99 10.27
C GLU A 135 -20.14 -0.30 9.20
N VAL A 136 -19.05 0.37 9.63
CA VAL A 136 -18.12 1.01 8.70
C VAL A 136 -17.35 -0.05 7.91
N LEU A 137 -16.85 -1.09 8.58
CA LEU A 137 -16.11 -2.17 7.93
C LEU A 137 -16.98 -2.92 6.92
N GLU A 138 -18.23 -3.26 7.27
CA GLU A 138 -19.22 -3.86 6.37
C GLU A 138 -19.42 -3.00 5.12
N LEU A 139 -19.60 -1.69 5.28
CA LEU A 139 -19.74 -0.76 4.16
C LEU A 139 -18.47 -0.71 3.28
N LEU A 140 -17.28 -0.76 3.89
CA LEU A 140 -16.02 -0.81 3.14
C LEU A 140 -15.90 -2.10 2.33
N PHE A 141 -16.26 -3.25 2.91
CA PHE A 141 -16.27 -4.54 2.20
C PHE A 141 -17.37 -4.61 1.13
N ASP A 142 -18.52 -4.01 1.36
CA ASP A 142 -19.58 -3.89 0.35
C ASP A 142 -19.11 -3.05 -0.84
N ASN A 143 -18.41 -1.94 -0.60
CA ASN A 143 -17.79 -1.16 -1.67
C ASN A 143 -16.75 -1.98 -2.45
N LEU A 144 -16.02 -2.91 -1.81
CA LEU A 144 -15.15 -3.83 -2.52
C LEU A 144 -15.90 -4.75 -3.49
N LYS A 145 -17.11 -5.21 -3.11
CA LYS A 145 -17.96 -6.08 -3.93
C LYS A 145 -18.64 -5.33 -5.07
N THR A 146 -19.17 -4.15 -4.79
CA THR A 146 -20.13 -3.49 -5.68
C THR A 146 -19.53 -2.40 -6.56
N CYS A 147 -18.43 -1.77 -6.14
CA CYS A 147 -17.87 -0.63 -6.85
C CYS A 147 -16.81 -1.05 -7.88
N THR A 148 -16.87 -0.45 -9.06
CA THR A 148 -15.88 -0.59 -10.13
C THR A 148 -14.50 -0.06 -9.71
N ASN A 149 -14.48 1.04 -8.96
CA ASN A 149 -13.30 1.65 -8.35
C ASN A 149 -13.27 1.41 -6.83
N PHE A 150 -12.99 0.17 -6.44
CA PHE A 150 -12.90 -0.22 -5.02
C PHE A 150 -11.60 0.21 -4.32
N LYS A 151 -10.64 0.80 -5.05
CA LYS A 151 -9.33 1.19 -4.53
C LYS A 151 -9.41 2.04 -3.24
N PRO A 152 -10.26 3.09 -3.17
CA PRO A 152 -10.35 3.95 -1.99
C PRO A 152 -10.68 3.15 -0.72
N SER A 153 -11.66 2.24 -0.79
CA SER A 153 -12.02 1.37 0.33
C SER A 153 -10.92 0.37 0.68
N ALA A 154 -10.26 -0.25 -0.31
CA ALA A 154 -9.13 -1.15 -0.05
C ALA A 154 -7.98 -0.45 0.68
N LYS A 155 -7.72 0.82 0.36
CA LYS A 155 -6.69 1.61 1.02
C LYS A 155 -7.07 1.95 2.46
N VAL A 156 -8.30 2.39 2.72
CA VAL A 156 -8.78 2.65 4.08
C VAL A 156 -8.69 1.39 4.94
N LEU A 157 -9.14 0.24 4.42
CA LEU A 157 -9.02 -1.06 5.07
C LEU A 157 -7.56 -1.36 5.47
N LYS A 158 -6.62 -1.30 4.51
CA LYS A 158 -5.19 -1.48 4.77
C LYS A 158 -4.68 -0.58 5.91
N PHE A 159 -5.04 0.70 5.91
CA PHE A 159 -4.58 1.65 6.92
C PHE A 159 -5.18 1.35 8.30
N LEU A 160 -6.45 0.91 8.38
CA LEU A 160 -7.06 0.50 9.66
C LEU A 160 -6.37 -0.72 10.26
N ILE A 161 -6.06 -1.74 9.44
CA ILE A 161 -5.37 -2.92 9.94
C ILE A 161 -3.93 -2.61 10.35
N MET A 162 -3.24 -1.74 9.61
CA MET A 162 -1.91 -1.23 9.97
C MET A 162 -1.96 -0.49 11.31
N LYS A 163 -2.94 0.40 11.49
CA LYS A 163 -3.11 1.15 12.73
C LYS A 163 -3.45 0.25 13.92
N ASN A 164 -4.28 -0.77 13.71
CA ASN A 164 -4.54 -1.77 14.73
C ASN A 164 -3.25 -2.47 15.18
N LYS A 165 -2.36 -2.81 14.23
CA LYS A 165 -1.07 -3.42 14.55
C LYS A 165 -0.20 -2.48 15.38
N GLU A 166 -0.12 -1.21 14.99
CA GLU A 166 0.60 -0.18 15.75
C GLU A 166 0.08 -0.09 17.19
N LEU A 167 -1.24 0.00 17.37
CA LEU A 167 -1.87 0.11 18.69
C LEU A 167 -1.61 -1.12 19.56
N GLN A 168 -1.57 -2.32 18.97
CA GLN A 168 -1.25 -3.55 19.71
C GLN A 168 0.16 -3.52 20.33
N THR A 169 1.12 -2.86 19.69
CA THR A 169 2.49 -2.76 20.25
C THR A 169 2.55 -1.92 21.53
N VAL A 170 1.57 -1.03 21.75
CA VAL A 170 1.43 -0.22 22.98
C VAL A 170 0.37 -0.78 23.94
N GLY A 171 -0.09 -2.02 23.72
CA GLY A 171 -1.10 -2.68 24.56
C GLY A 171 -2.54 -2.19 24.35
N GLU A 172 -2.78 -1.40 23.31
CA GLU A 172 -4.13 -0.99 22.90
C GLU A 172 -4.64 -1.89 21.77
N THR A 173 -5.94 -2.13 21.73
CA THR A 173 -6.57 -2.90 20.64
C THR A 173 -7.78 -2.14 20.12
N LEU A 174 -7.95 -2.14 18.79
CA LEU A 174 -9.17 -1.63 18.17
C LEU A 174 -10.28 -2.67 18.31
N ILE A 175 -10.90 -2.67 19.47
CA ILE A 175 -12.13 -3.40 19.74
C ILE A 175 -13.29 -2.42 19.52
N SER A 176 -14.26 -2.84 18.71
CA SER A 176 -15.48 -2.07 18.50
C SER A 176 -16.30 -1.94 19.79
N ALA A 177 -17.26 -1.02 19.83
CA ALA A 177 -18.17 -0.88 20.97
C ALA A 177 -19.00 -2.16 21.24
N SER A 178 -19.20 -3.00 20.21
CA SER A 178 -19.88 -4.30 20.32
C SER A 178 -18.96 -5.43 20.78
N GLY A 179 -17.67 -5.17 21.01
CA GLY A 179 -16.70 -6.19 21.39
C GLY A 179 -16.12 -6.99 20.23
N VAL A 180 -16.60 -6.79 19.00
CA VAL A 180 -16.08 -7.45 17.80
C VAL A 180 -14.71 -6.88 17.45
N SER A 181 -13.74 -7.75 17.27
CA SER A 181 -12.39 -7.39 16.86
C SER A 181 -12.37 -7.08 15.37
N ILE A 182 -11.60 -6.05 14.97
CA ILE A 182 -11.37 -5.77 13.55
C ILE A 182 -10.86 -7.01 12.79
N LEU A 183 -10.05 -7.86 13.43
CA LEU A 183 -9.51 -9.08 12.84
C LEU A 183 -10.61 -10.10 12.50
N GLU A 184 -11.65 -10.20 13.33
CA GLU A 184 -12.80 -11.09 13.11
C GLU A 184 -13.59 -10.64 11.87
N THR A 185 -13.84 -9.34 11.73
CA THR A 185 -14.53 -8.80 10.55
C THR A 185 -13.74 -9.04 9.26
N TYR A 186 -12.40 -8.95 9.30
CA TYR A 186 -11.56 -9.33 8.15
C TYR A 186 -11.66 -10.82 7.82
N ALA A 187 -11.65 -11.67 8.84
CA ALA A 187 -11.77 -13.11 8.66
C ALA A 187 -13.11 -13.49 8.01
N GLU A 188 -14.21 -12.86 8.45
CA GLU A 188 -15.56 -13.07 7.92
C GLU A 188 -15.74 -12.62 6.47
N ASN A 189 -14.96 -11.63 6.01
CA ASN A 189 -15.04 -11.07 4.66
C ASN A 189 -13.83 -11.44 3.78
N LEU A 190 -13.07 -12.46 4.16
CA LEU A 190 -11.87 -12.85 3.44
C LEU A 190 -12.17 -13.40 2.03
N ASP A 191 -13.30 -14.07 1.87
CA ASP A 191 -13.82 -14.56 0.59
C ASP A 191 -13.96 -13.43 -0.45
N VAL A 192 -14.37 -12.24 -0.01
CA VAL A 192 -14.47 -11.03 -0.83
C VAL A 192 -13.12 -10.64 -1.39
N ILE A 193 -12.10 -10.62 -0.53
CA ILE A 193 -10.72 -10.27 -0.91
C ILE A 193 -10.21 -11.28 -1.94
N VAL A 194 -10.37 -12.57 -1.67
CA VAL A 194 -9.93 -13.65 -2.58
C VAL A 194 -10.66 -13.58 -3.91
N HIS A 195 -11.98 -13.32 -3.91
CA HIS A 195 -12.76 -13.16 -5.13
C HIS A 195 -12.22 -12.03 -6.02
N ILE A 196 -11.89 -10.87 -5.42
CA ILE A 196 -11.35 -9.72 -6.17
C ILE A 196 -9.96 -10.02 -6.73
N LEU A 197 -9.12 -10.75 -5.98
CA LEU A 197 -7.80 -11.17 -6.44
C LEU A 197 -7.91 -12.11 -7.65
N ARG A 198 -8.87 -13.05 -7.65
CA ARG A 198 -9.10 -13.99 -8.76
C ARG A 198 -9.73 -13.35 -10.00
N ASN A 199 -10.49 -12.26 -9.85
CA ASN A 199 -11.35 -11.72 -10.92
C ASN A 199 -10.59 -11.01 -12.06
N ASN A 200 -9.84 -11.71 -12.90
CA ASN A 200 -9.06 -11.07 -13.98
C ASN A 200 -9.92 -10.20 -14.91
N LYS A 201 -9.69 -8.87 -14.88
CA LYS A 201 -10.26 -7.93 -15.86
C LYS A 201 -9.71 -8.21 -17.25
N ASN A 202 -10.56 -8.24 -18.28
CA ASN A 202 -10.16 -8.49 -19.67
C ASN A 202 -9.46 -7.28 -20.34
N GLU A 203 -8.94 -6.34 -19.55
CA GLU A 203 -8.24 -5.16 -20.05
C GLU A 203 -6.77 -5.49 -20.23
N ASN A 204 -6.23 -5.25 -21.42
CA ASN A 204 -4.82 -5.42 -21.71
C ASN A 204 -4.19 -4.08 -22.08
N VAL A 205 -3.04 -3.79 -21.47
CA VAL A 205 -2.24 -2.61 -21.77
C VAL A 205 -0.97 -3.06 -22.48
N LYS A 206 -0.59 -2.34 -23.54
CA LYS A 206 0.66 -2.61 -24.25
C LYS A 206 1.84 -2.13 -23.41
N ASN A 207 2.76 -3.04 -23.08
CA ASN A 207 3.98 -2.71 -22.35
C ASN A 207 5.04 -2.09 -23.27
N GLN A 208 6.18 -1.66 -22.69
CA GLN A 208 7.30 -1.07 -23.45
C GLN A 208 7.90 -2.01 -24.49
N ALA A 209 7.82 -3.33 -24.26
CA ALA A 209 8.28 -4.35 -25.19
C ALA A 209 7.22 -4.68 -26.27
N GLY A 210 6.13 -3.93 -26.33
CA GLY A 210 5.05 -4.07 -27.29
C GLY A 210 4.11 -5.25 -27.05
N LEU A 211 4.27 -5.97 -25.93
CA LEU A 211 3.42 -7.09 -25.53
C LEU A 211 2.21 -6.58 -24.75
N TYR A 212 1.05 -7.17 -25.00
CA TYR A 212 -0.15 -6.89 -24.23
C TYR A 212 -0.11 -7.66 -22.92
N ALA A 213 -0.20 -6.93 -21.81
CA ALA A 213 -0.23 -7.47 -20.47
C ALA A 213 -1.41 -6.88 -19.69
N GLN A 214 -2.04 -7.71 -18.88
CA GLN A 214 -3.12 -7.26 -18.02
C GLN A 214 -2.54 -6.45 -16.85
N PRO A 215 -3.07 -5.24 -16.56
CA PRO A 215 -2.68 -4.52 -15.37
C PRO A 215 -3.32 -5.17 -14.14
N ILE A 216 -2.55 -5.33 -13.06
CA ILE A 216 -3.06 -5.83 -11.78
C ILE A 216 -3.95 -4.81 -11.08
N GLY A 217 -3.60 -3.52 -11.20
CA GLY A 217 -4.26 -2.42 -10.52
C GLY A 217 -3.82 -2.24 -9.06
N GLU A 218 -3.74 -0.99 -8.63
CA GLU A 218 -3.31 -0.61 -7.27
C GLU A 218 -4.19 -1.23 -6.19
N GLY A 219 -5.51 -1.32 -6.40
CA GLY A 219 -6.45 -1.91 -5.45
C GLY A 219 -6.11 -3.34 -5.05
N ARG A 220 -5.69 -4.20 -6.00
CA ARG A 220 -5.28 -5.58 -5.68
C ARG A 220 -3.98 -5.65 -4.91
N ILE A 221 -3.05 -4.75 -5.22
CA ILE A 221 -1.78 -4.67 -4.50
C ILE A 221 -2.06 -4.30 -3.04
N LEU A 222 -2.93 -3.32 -2.79
CA LEU A 222 -3.36 -2.93 -1.44
C LEU A 222 -4.03 -4.10 -0.68
N LEU A 223 -4.85 -4.91 -1.34
CA LEU A 223 -5.46 -6.09 -0.73
C LEU A 223 -4.42 -7.17 -0.39
N MET A 224 -3.42 -7.38 -1.25
CA MET A 224 -2.31 -8.29 -0.94
C MET A 224 -1.46 -7.78 0.23
N GLU A 225 -1.20 -6.48 0.31
CA GLU A 225 -0.54 -5.87 1.47
C GLU A 225 -1.38 -6.00 2.74
N THR A 226 -2.70 -5.93 2.63
CA THR A 226 -3.62 -6.18 3.74
C THR A 226 -3.50 -7.62 4.23
N LEU A 227 -3.42 -8.61 3.33
CA LEU A 227 -3.16 -10.01 3.70
C LEU A 227 -1.80 -10.19 4.39
N ASN A 228 -0.75 -9.53 3.89
CA ASN A 228 0.57 -9.52 4.56
C ASN A 228 0.47 -9.03 5.99
N LEU A 229 -0.26 -7.93 6.21
CA LEU A 229 -0.48 -7.37 7.53
C LEU A 229 -1.23 -8.34 8.42
N LEU A 230 -2.33 -8.94 7.93
CA LEU A 230 -3.13 -9.92 8.67
C LEU A 230 -2.31 -11.14 9.14
N ILE A 231 -1.50 -11.74 8.26
CA ILE A 231 -0.64 -12.89 8.64
C ILE A 231 0.39 -12.48 9.69
N SER A 232 0.90 -11.25 9.60
CA SER A 232 1.91 -10.74 10.53
C SER A 232 1.40 -10.40 11.94
N PHE A 233 0.10 -10.62 12.22
CA PHE A 233 -0.43 -10.64 13.60
C PHE A 233 -0.17 -11.96 14.32
N GLU A 234 0.30 -13.00 13.61
CA GLU A 234 0.64 -14.32 14.18
C GLU A 234 -0.54 -14.95 14.95
N ASN A 235 -1.77 -14.60 14.58
CA ASN A 235 -2.97 -15.18 15.13
C ASN A 235 -3.27 -16.51 14.42
N ASN A 236 -3.07 -17.63 15.11
CA ASN A 236 -3.23 -18.97 14.54
C ASN A 236 -4.60 -19.21 13.89
N THR A 237 -5.69 -18.76 14.53
CA THR A 237 -7.04 -18.91 13.97
C THR A 237 -7.19 -18.14 12.65
N LEU A 238 -6.70 -16.90 12.60
CA LEU A 238 -6.72 -16.09 11.39
C LEU A 238 -5.82 -16.68 10.29
N CYS A 239 -4.64 -17.17 10.65
CA CYS A 239 -3.74 -17.85 9.73
C CYS A 239 -4.39 -19.09 9.11
N ASP A 240 -5.10 -19.89 9.91
CA ASP A 240 -5.84 -21.06 9.43
C ASP A 240 -6.96 -20.67 8.46
N ILE A 241 -7.74 -19.63 8.79
CA ILE A 241 -8.78 -19.10 7.89
C ILE A 241 -8.16 -18.60 6.58
N ILE A 242 -7.02 -17.92 6.64
CA ILE A 242 -6.30 -17.46 5.45
C ILE A 242 -5.79 -18.63 4.61
N ALA A 243 -5.25 -19.67 5.24
CA ALA A 243 -4.80 -20.88 4.55
C ALA A 243 -5.96 -21.56 3.81
N GLU A 244 -7.13 -21.66 4.45
CA GLU A 244 -8.31 -22.35 3.91
C GLU A 244 -9.06 -21.53 2.85
N SER A 245 -8.88 -20.21 2.83
CA SER A 245 -9.57 -19.30 1.90
C SER A 245 -9.15 -19.43 0.42
N GLY A 246 -7.99 -20.04 0.13
CA GLY A 246 -7.39 -20.04 -1.20
C GLY A 246 -6.69 -18.74 -1.60
N ALA A 247 -6.42 -17.83 -0.64
CA ALA A 247 -5.69 -16.59 -0.90
C ALA A 247 -4.28 -16.84 -1.48
N ALA A 248 -3.55 -17.82 -0.95
CA ALA A 248 -2.22 -18.18 -1.44
C ALA A 248 -2.27 -18.68 -2.89
N GLU A 249 -3.28 -19.50 -3.24
CA GLU A 249 -3.50 -19.98 -4.60
C GLU A 249 -3.78 -18.80 -5.55
N ALA A 250 -4.75 -17.94 -5.22
CA ALA A 250 -5.11 -16.79 -6.04
C ALA A 250 -3.92 -15.86 -6.32
N LEU A 251 -3.10 -15.56 -5.32
CA LEU A 251 -1.90 -14.73 -5.49
C LEU A 251 -0.81 -15.42 -6.31
N THR A 252 -0.69 -16.74 -6.17
CA THR A 252 0.30 -17.55 -6.90
C THR A 252 -0.09 -17.71 -8.38
N GLU A 253 -1.38 -17.82 -8.68
CA GLU A 253 -1.92 -17.72 -10.04
C GLU A 253 -1.67 -16.35 -10.67
N LEU A 254 -1.90 -15.25 -9.92
CA LEU A 254 -1.57 -13.90 -10.38
C LEU A 254 -0.07 -13.76 -10.67
N PHE A 255 0.80 -14.38 -9.87
CA PHE A 255 2.24 -14.43 -10.11
C PHE A 255 2.62 -15.23 -11.35
N ASP A 256 1.96 -16.36 -11.61
CA ASP A 256 2.13 -17.12 -12.86
C ASP A 256 1.72 -16.28 -14.09
N TYR A 257 0.60 -15.57 -13.99
CA TYR A 257 0.05 -14.82 -15.12
C TYR A 257 0.80 -13.51 -15.44
N ASN A 258 1.26 -12.78 -14.42
CA ASN A 258 1.84 -11.45 -14.60
C ASN A 258 3.36 -11.51 -14.74
N ASP A 259 3.87 -11.53 -15.97
CA ASP A 259 5.32 -11.66 -16.21
C ASP A 259 6.12 -10.36 -15.97
N TRP A 260 5.50 -9.16 -16.03
CA TRP A 260 6.20 -7.86 -16.03
C TRP A 260 5.64 -6.82 -15.04
N ASN A 261 5.12 -7.24 -13.89
CA ASN A 261 4.68 -6.33 -12.84
C ASN A 261 5.61 -6.36 -11.63
N SER A 262 6.71 -5.59 -11.68
CA SER A 262 7.74 -5.61 -10.63
C SER A 262 7.22 -5.21 -9.26
N ILE A 263 6.31 -4.23 -9.17
CA ILE A 263 5.73 -3.80 -7.90
C ILE A 263 4.99 -4.97 -7.25
N PHE A 264 4.12 -5.63 -8.02
CA PHE A 264 3.43 -6.81 -7.53
C PHE A 264 4.38 -7.95 -7.17
N HIS A 265 5.43 -8.22 -7.96
CA HIS A 265 6.40 -9.27 -7.63
C HIS A 265 7.15 -9.00 -6.34
N CYS A 266 7.52 -7.75 -6.06
CA CYS A 266 8.11 -7.35 -4.78
C CYS A 266 7.14 -7.63 -3.61
N THR A 267 5.88 -7.22 -3.76
CA THR A 267 4.89 -7.40 -2.69
C THR A 267 4.53 -8.89 -2.51
N TYR A 268 4.51 -9.69 -3.58
CA TYR A 268 4.29 -11.14 -3.54
C TYR A 268 5.48 -11.88 -2.91
N LEU A 269 6.72 -11.45 -3.20
CA LEU A 269 7.91 -11.95 -2.51
C LEU A 269 7.81 -11.72 -1.00
N ASN A 270 7.33 -10.56 -0.58
CA ASN A 270 7.10 -10.27 0.84
C ASN A 270 6.00 -11.16 1.44
N PHE A 271 4.92 -11.42 0.69
CA PHE A 271 3.86 -12.36 1.10
C PHE A 271 4.41 -13.77 1.36
N VAL A 272 5.18 -14.32 0.42
CA VAL A 272 5.84 -15.61 0.60
C VAL A 272 6.77 -15.61 1.81
N LYS A 273 7.59 -14.56 1.95
CA LYS A 273 8.52 -14.45 3.09
C LYS A 273 7.78 -14.45 4.44
N ILE A 274 6.69 -13.70 4.56
CA ILE A 274 5.88 -13.64 5.78
C ILE A 274 5.26 -15.01 6.11
N ILE A 275 4.75 -15.74 5.11
CA ILE A 275 4.23 -17.10 5.31
C ILE A 275 5.33 -18.04 5.81
N LEU A 276 6.51 -18.03 5.20
CA LEU A 276 7.61 -18.91 5.58
C LEU A 276 8.13 -18.60 7.00
N LEU A 277 8.08 -17.33 7.40
CA LEU A 277 8.41 -16.89 8.76
C LEU A 277 7.33 -17.21 9.79
N SER A 278 6.07 -17.37 9.39
CA SER A 278 4.97 -17.69 10.31
C SER A 278 5.11 -19.11 10.89
N ASP A 279 4.59 -19.32 12.09
CA ASP A 279 4.56 -20.64 12.72
C ASP A 279 3.44 -21.55 12.18
N SER A 280 2.51 -21.01 11.38
CA SER A 280 1.39 -21.78 10.84
C SER A 280 1.84 -22.75 9.75
N LEU A 281 1.89 -24.03 10.09
CA LEU A 281 2.13 -25.10 9.12
C LEU A 281 1.05 -25.12 8.03
N LYS A 282 -0.21 -24.85 8.37
CA LYS A 282 -1.30 -24.79 7.38
C LYS A 282 -1.07 -23.71 6.32
N LEU A 283 -0.58 -22.53 6.69
CA LEU A 283 -0.25 -21.49 5.70
C LEU A 283 0.90 -21.92 4.78
N LYS A 284 1.92 -22.57 5.35
CA LYS A 284 3.05 -23.13 4.59
C LYS A 284 2.56 -24.20 3.62
N GLU A 285 1.73 -25.13 4.06
CA GLU A 285 1.11 -26.15 3.21
C GLU A 285 0.21 -25.55 2.13
N ALA A 286 -0.58 -24.52 2.45
CA ALA A 286 -1.41 -23.81 1.49
C ALA A 286 -0.56 -23.17 0.38
N LEU A 287 0.60 -22.58 0.71
CA LEU A 287 1.51 -21.99 -0.27
C LEU A 287 2.21 -23.05 -1.13
N ILE A 288 2.63 -24.16 -0.53
CA ILE A 288 3.49 -25.14 -1.17
C ILE A 288 2.70 -26.21 -1.93
N LEU A 289 1.68 -26.76 -1.29
CA LEU A 289 0.88 -27.87 -1.81
C LEU A 289 -0.32 -27.38 -2.61
N GLN A 290 -1.14 -26.49 -2.04
CA GLN A 290 -2.38 -26.05 -2.67
C GLN A 290 -2.09 -25.06 -3.80
N ALA A 291 -1.35 -23.98 -3.51
CA ALA A 291 -0.99 -22.97 -4.49
C ALA A 291 0.09 -23.45 -5.48
N GLY A 292 0.83 -24.51 -5.15
CA GLY A 292 1.80 -25.12 -6.05
C GLY A 292 2.99 -24.22 -6.40
N LEU A 293 3.40 -23.32 -5.51
CA LEU A 293 4.47 -22.36 -5.78
C LEU A 293 5.74 -23.01 -6.36
N PRO A 294 6.28 -24.14 -5.83
CA PRO A 294 7.44 -24.80 -6.41
C PRO A 294 7.29 -25.14 -7.90
N LYS A 295 6.11 -25.62 -8.31
CA LYS A 295 5.83 -26.00 -9.70
C LYS A 295 5.87 -24.79 -10.62
N ILE A 296 5.35 -23.64 -10.15
CA ILE A 296 5.39 -22.37 -10.90
C ILE A 296 6.83 -21.85 -11.01
N LEU A 297 7.61 -21.91 -9.93
CA LEU A 297 9.01 -21.52 -9.96
C LEU A 297 9.82 -22.37 -10.95
N MET A 298 9.62 -23.70 -10.95
CA MET A 298 10.26 -24.61 -11.91
C MET A 298 9.85 -24.30 -13.35
N LYS A 299 8.54 -24.19 -13.61
CA LYS A 299 7.97 -23.87 -14.94
C LYS A 299 8.64 -22.65 -15.55
N HIS A 300 8.77 -21.56 -14.79
CA HIS A 300 9.37 -20.33 -15.31
C HIS A 300 10.91 -20.32 -15.26
N GLY A 301 11.52 -21.00 -14.29
CA GLY A 301 12.97 -21.15 -14.20
C GLY A 301 13.57 -21.92 -15.38
N TYR A 302 12.87 -22.93 -15.91
CA TYR A 302 13.26 -23.63 -17.13
C TYR A 302 12.92 -22.86 -18.41
N HIS A 303 11.89 -22.01 -18.39
CA HIS A 303 11.43 -21.23 -19.53
C HIS A 303 11.45 -19.72 -19.23
N PRO A 304 12.65 -19.12 -19.14
CA PRO A 304 12.82 -17.72 -18.71
C PRO A 304 12.40 -16.69 -19.76
N ILE A 305 12.17 -17.15 -20.98
CA ILE A 305 11.84 -16.34 -22.16
C ILE A 305 10.31 -16.25 -22.32
N ALA A 306 9.82 -15.13 -22.83
CA ALA A 306 8.42 -14.92 -23.15
C ALA A 306 7.98 -15.84 -24.29
N LYS A 307 6.84 -16.53 -24.14
CA LYS A 307 6.35 -17.46 -25.18
C LYS A 307 6.12 -16.78 -26.53
N LEU A 308 5.70 -15.51 -26.51
CA LEU A 308 5.35 -14.74 -27.70
C LEU A 308 6.53 -14.04 -28.36
N ASN A 309 7.69 -13.98 -27.69
CA ASN A 309 8.89 -13.39 -28.27
C ASN A 309 10.16 -14.00 -27.64
N PRO A 310 10.94 -14.78 -28.41
CA PRO A 310 12.10 -15.49 -27.90
C PRO A 310 13.23 -14.57 -27.42
N ASP A 311 13.21 -13.29 -27.82
CA ASP A 311 14.24 -12.32 -27.47
C ASP A 311 13.94 -11.59 -26.16
N ILE A 312 12.71 -11.74 -25.63
CA ILE A 312 12.27 -11.02 -24.43
C ILE A 312 12.29 -11.94 -23.22
N ARG A 313 13.10 -11.60 -22.22
CA ARG A 313 13.09 -12.24 -20.90
C ARG A 313 11.87 -11.79 -20.09
N LYS A 314 11.32 -12.69 -19.28
CA LYS A 314 10.25 -12.36 -18.32
C LYS A 314 10.79 -11.44 -17.21
N GLY A 315 10.01 -10.45 -16.80
CA GLY A 315 10.39 -9.51 -15.73
C GLY A 315 10.52 -10.16 -14.35
N LYS A 316 9.77 -11.24 -14.09
CA LYS A 316 9.77 -11.94 -12.78
C LYS A 316 10.97 -12.85 -12.49
N MET A 317 11.93 -12.98 -13.41
CA MET A 317 13.00 -13.98 -13.26
C MET A 317 13.88 -13.78 -12.02
N GLY A 318 14.23 -12.55 -11.67
CA GLY A 318 14.96 -12.29 -10.42
C GLY A 318 14.18 -12.68 -9.17
N HIS A 319 12.85 -12.50 -9.20
CA HIS A 319 11.98 -12.90 -8.09
C HIS A 319 11.86 -14.42 -7.98
N ILE A 320 11.84 -15.15 -9.11
CA ILE A 320 11.84 -16.62 -9.11
C ILE A 320 13.09 -17.15 -8.39
N HIS A 321 14.26 -16.60 -8.67
CA HIS A 321 15.50 -17.03 -8.02
C HIS A 321 15.47 -16.73 -6.51
N LYS A 322 15.05 -15.52 -6.14
CA LYS A 322 14.90 -15.13 -4.71
C LYS A 322 13.92 -16.05 -3.98
N LEU A 323 12.76 -16.33 -4.57
CA LEU A 323 11.75 -17.22 -4.01
C LEU A 323 12.29 -18.65 -3.86
N ALA A 324 12.96 -19.18 -4.88
CA ALA A 324 13.54 -20.52 -4.80
C ALA A 324 14.60 -20.63 -3.69
N ASN A 325 15.49 -19.64 -3.58
CA ASN A 325 16.47 -19.56 -2.49
C ASN A 325 15.79 -19.45 -1.11
N LEU A 326 14.69 -18.70 -0.99
CA LEU A 326 13.91 -18.67 0.26
C LEU A 326 13.37 -20.07 0.60
N LEU A 327 12.73 -20.77 -0.34
CA LEU A 327 12.19 -22.10 -0.06
C LEU A 327 13.26 -23.11 0.37
N VAL A 328 14.46 -23.03 -0.22
CA VAL A 328 15.60 -23.87 0.19
C VAL A 328 16.06 -23.51 1.60
N ARG A 329 16.22 -22.21 1.90
CA ARG A 329 16.68 -21.73 3.21
C ARG A 329 15.76 -22.14 4.36
N TYR A 330 14.45 -22.19 4.13
CA TYR A 330 13.47 -22.56 5.16
C TYR A 330 13.16 -24.06 5.21
N GLU A 331 13.85 -24.89 4.43
CA GLU A 331 13.72 -26.36 4.43
C GLU A 331 12.25 -26.85 4.35
N ILE A 332 11.42 -26.10 3.61
CA ILE A 332 9.96 -26.22 3.69
C ILE A 332 9.41 -27.56 3.19
N PHE A 333 10.19 -28.26 2.36
CA PHE A 333 9.81 -29.52 1.75
C PHE A 333 9.81 -30.67 2.76
N ASP A 334 10.67 -30.60 3.76
CA ASP A 334 10.71 -31.61 4.83
C ASP A 334 9.53 -31.41 5.80
N LEU A 335 9.06 -30.17 5.94
CA LEU A 335 7.90 -29.82 6.77
C LEU A 335 6.56 -30.19 6.12
N CYS A 336 6.40 -29.98 4.80
CA CYS A 336 5.10 -30.11 4.13
C CYS A 336 4.82 -31.50 3.52
N GLN A 337 5.59 -32.53 3.86
CA GLN A 337 5.38 -33.93 3.40
C GLN A 337 5.16 -34.07 1.88
N ILE A 338 5.97 -33.39 1.07
CA ILE A 338 5.79 -33.41 -0.38
C ILE A 338 6.06 -34.81 -0.94
N ASN A 339 5.31 -35.21 -1.96
CA ASN A 339 5.56 -36.49 -2.64
C ASN A 339 6.99 -36.57 -3.20
N SER A 340 7.54 -37.79 -3.21
CA SER A 340 8.95 -38.01 -3.55
C SER A 340 9.33 -37.54 -4.96
N ARG A 341 8.41 -37.65 -5.92
CA ARG A 341 8.64 -37.25 -7.30
C ARG A 341 8.78 -35.73 -7.44
N ASP A 342 7.83 -34.97 -6.89
CA ASP A 342 7.87 -33.51 -6.91
C ASP A 342 9.11 -32.99 -6.15
N LEU A 343 9.55 -33.70 -5.11
CA LEU A 343 10.79 -33.41 -4.38
C LEU A 343 12.05 -33.64 -5.25
N GLU A 344 12.10 -34.73 -6.02
CA GLU A 344 13.21 -35.02 -6.94
C GLU A 344 13.29 -33.99 -8.08
N ASP A 345 12.15 -33.63 -8.67
CA ASP A 345 12.06 -32.59 -9.69
C ASP A 345 12.54 -31.24 -9.12
N TRP A 346 12.11 -30.91 -7.90
CA TRP A 346 12.58 -29.71 -7.20
C TRP A 346 14.08 -29.71 -6.96
N LYS A 347 14.64 -30.81 -6.41
CA LYS A 347 16.09 -30.94 -6.18
C LYS A 347 16.88 -30.81 -7.48
N SER A 348 16.38 -31.39 -8.56
CA SER A 348 16.97 -31.28 -9.90
C SER A 348 16.95 -29.84 -10.41
N PHE A 349 15.84 -29.13 -10.20
CA PHE A 349 15.73 -27.71 -10.52
C PHE A 349 16.73 -26.85 -9.76
N ILE A 350 16.84 -27.03 -8.44
CA ILE A 350 17.80 -26.29 -7.60
C ILE A 350 19.22 -26.47 -8.12
N LYS A 351 19.65 -27.73 -8.33
CA LYS A 351 21.01 -28.04 -8.81
C LYS A 351 21.26 -27.50 -10.23
N ALA A 352 20.30 -27.66 -11.14
CA ALA A 352 20.49 -27.33 -12.54
C ALA A 352 20.42 -25.82 -12.83
N LYS A 353 19.63 -25.06 -12.07
CA LYS A 353 19.32 -23.65 -12.33
C LYS A 353 19.74 -22.72 -11.22
N ILE A 354 19.30 -22.97 -9.99
CA ILE A 354 19.47 -22.02 -8.88
C ILE A 354 20.92 -21.95 -8.41
N VAL A 355 21.58 -23.10 -8.19
CA VAL A 355 22.99 -23.14 -7.78
C VAL A 355 23.88 -22.43 -8.81
N LYS A 356 23.72 -22.75 -10.10
CA LYS A 356 24.48 -22.09 -11.17
C LYS A 356 24.26 -20.59 -11.23
N GLN A 357 23.02 -20.14 -10.99
CA GLN A 357 22.72 -18.73 -10.96
C GLN A 357 23.36 -18.04 -9.75
N ASN A 358 23.28 -18.66 -8.57
CA ASN A 358 23.93 -18.14 -7.36
C ASN A 358 25.45 -18.05 -7.56
N GLU A 359 26.08 -19.03 -8.24
CA GLU A 359 27.50 -18.96 -8.62
C GLU A 359 27.81 -17.78 -9.54
N ILE A 360 26.92 -17.47 -10.49
CA ILE A 360 27.08 -16.29 -11.38
C ILE A 360 26.92 -14.99 -10.59
N GLU A 361 25.94 -14.91 -9.70
CA GLU A 361 25.66 -13.72 -8.87
C GLU A 361 26.71 -13.50 -7.77
N ALA A 362 27.37 -14.56 -7.30
CA ALA A 362 28.43 -14.50 -6.31
C ALA A 362 29.80 -14.12 -6.90
N ARG A 363 29.97 -14.17 -8.22
CA ARG A 363 31.18 -13.62 -8.86
C ARG A 363 31.17 -12.12 -8.64
N GLU A 364 32.17 -11.62 -7.94
CA GLU A 364 32.32 -10.20 -7.68
C GLU A 364 32.33 -9.45 -9.02
N LEU A 365 31.38 -8.54 -9.19
CA LEU A 365 31.37 -7.59 -10.30
C LEU A 365 32.51 -6.60 -10.07
N GLY A 366 33.72 -6.99 -10.42
CA GLY A 366 34.91 -6.17 -10.21
C GLY A 366 36.17 -6.90 -9.76
N GLU A 367 36.28 -8.23 -9.89
CA GLU A 367 37.63 -8.83 -9.91
C GLU A 367 38.41 -8.16 -11.04
N ASN A 368 39.32 -7.27 -10.64
CA ASN A 368 40.29 -6.64 -11.51
C ASN A 368 41.00 -7.75 -12.27
N ASN A 369 40.59 -7.99 -13.51
CA ASN A 369 41.44 -8.61 -14.51
C ASN A 369 42.59 -7.64 -14.86
N SER A 370 43.36 -7.22 -13.86
CA SER A 370 44.69 -6.62 -14.02
C SER A 370 45.71 -7.74 -14.06
N THR A 371 45.58 -8.66 -15.02
CA THR A 371 46.71 -9.49 -15.44
C THR A 371 46.48 -10.00 -16.87
N TYR A 372 46.47 -9.07 -17.81
CA TYR A 372 47.00 -9.35 -19.14
C TYR A 372 48.53 -9.53 -19.00
N ASN A 373 48.95 -10.67 -18.45
CA ASN A 373 50.29 -11.22 -18.72
C ASN A 373 50.12 -12.20 -19.86
N ASP A 374 49.93 -11.66 -21.07
CA ASP A 374 50.16 -12.41 -22.29
C ASP A 374 51.64 -12.26 -22.63
N SER A 375 52.41 -13.21 -22.12
CA SER A 375 53.80 -13.41 -22.49
C SER A 375 53.98 -14.90 -22.67
N THR A 376 53.71 -15.38 -23.88
CA THR A 376 54.69 -16.09 -24.71
C THR A 376 54.06 -16.61 -25.99
N SER A 377 54.63 -16.21 -27.14
CA SER A 377 55.08 -17.09 -28.23
C SER A 377 54.66 -16.61 -29.63
N ASP A 378 55.60 -15.92 -30.27
CA ASP A 378 56.00 -16.05 -31.68
C ASP A 378 54.92 -16.19 -32.77
N GLU A 379 54.42 -15.07 -33.29
CA GLU A 379 54.09 -14.95 -34.72
C GLU A 379 54.48 -13.55 -35.25
N GLU A 380 54.92 -13.54 -36.51
CA GLU A 380 55.60 -12.50 -37.27
C GLU A 380 54.91 -11.12 -37.37
N PRO A 381 55.65 -10.03 -37.68
CA PRO A 381 55.13 -8.67 -37.64
C PRO A 381 54.25 -8.38 -38.86
N ASN A 382 52.95 -8.13 -38.63
CA ASN A 382 52.07 -7.54 -39.62
C ASN A 382 52.09 -6.00 -39.48
N PRO A 383 52.57 -5.23 -40.48
CA PRO A 383 52.56 -3.78 -40.43
C PRO A 383 51.26 -3.29 -41.04
N ASP A 384 50.24 -3.07 -40.21
CA ASP A 384 49.22 -2.05 -40.39
C ASP A 384 48.06 -2.33 -39.42
N LEU A 385 47.94 -1.45 -38.43
CA LEU A 385 46.67 -0.89 -37.93
C LEU A 385 46.98 -0.02 -36.71
N GLN A 386 47.23 1.25 -36.98
CA GLN A 386 47.20 2.30 -35.96
C GLN A 386 45.74 2.62 -35.63
N ILE A 387 45.32 2.35 -34.39
CA ILE A 387 44.16 3.02 -33.79
C ILE A 387 44.63 3.55 -32.43
N ASN A 388 44.76 4.88 -32.36
CA ASN A 388 45.14 5.64 -31.18
C ASN A 388 44.02 5.63 -30.14
N ASP A 389 44.28 5.03 -28.98
CA ASP A 389 43.62 5.34 -27.72
C ASP A 389 44.26 6.57 -27.07
N LYS A 390 43.47 7.62 -26.82
CA LYS A 390 43.75 8.64 -25.81
C LYS A 390 42.44 9.23 -25.29
N ILE A 391 41.97 8.73 -24.15
CA ILE A 391 41.11 9.49 -23.24
C ILE A 391 41.78 9.46 -21.87
N GLU A 392 42.43 10.58 -21.56
CA GLU A 392 43.10 10.87 -20.30
C GLU A 392 42.07 11.20 -19.21
N ALA A 393 42.28 10.61 -18.04
CA ALA A 393 41.64 10.98 -16.79
C ALA A 393 42.11 12.37 -16.34
N LYS A 394 41.18 13.23 -15.94
CA LYS A 394 41.48 14.46 -15.19
C LYS A 394 40.81 14.41 -13.81
N VAL A 395 41.69 14.27 -12.82
CA VAL A 395 41.49 14.54 -11.40
C VAL A 395 41.16 16.03 -11.23
N LEU A 396 40.20 16.31 -10.36
CA LEU A 396 39.71 17.64 -9.99
C LEU A 396 40.04 17.85 -8.50
N GLU A 397 41.02 18.70 -8.24
CA GLU A 397 41.18 19.47 -6.99
C GLU A 397 41.47 20.91 -7.41
N ASP A 398 40.57 21.83 -7.06
CA ASP A 398 40.86 23.01 -6.23
C ASP A 398 39.73 24.05 -6.32
N GLU A 399 39.57 24.74 -5.19
CA GLU A 399 38.54 25.69 -4.77
C GLU A 399 38.26 26.86 -5.74
N PRO A 400 37.09 27.54 -5.58
CA PRO A 400 37.02 28.95 -5.89
C PRO A 400 36.77 29.81 -4.65
N GLU A 401 37.72 30.71 -4.43
CA GLU A 401 37.58 31.94 -3.65
C GLU A 401 36.46 32.82 -4.21
N SER A 402 35.82 33.53 -3.28
CA SER A 402 34.87 34.61 -3.44
C SER A 402 35.40 35.80 -4.26
N GLU A 403 34.53 36.48 -5.02
CA GLU A 403 34.39 37.95 -4.94
C GLU A 403 33.20 38.50 -5.74
N ASP A 404 32.38 39.26 -5.02
CA ASP A 404 31.51 40.40 -5.35
C ASP A 404 31.15 40.75 -6.80
N PHE A 405 29.84 40.82 -7.08
CA PHE A 405 29.30 41.74 -8.10
C PHE A 405 28.10 42.53 -7.56
N LYS A 406 28.25 43.86 -7.63
CA LYS A 406 27.27 44.89 -7.28
C LYS A 406 26.27 45.16 -8.40
N ASP A 407 25.09 45.59 -7.97
CA ASP A 407 23.99 46.22 -8.72
C ASP A 407 24.43 47.38 -9.63
N ASP A 408 23.79 47.53 -10.80
CA ASP A 408 22.90 48.69 -11.06
C ASP A 408 22.14 48.65 -12.41
N ALA A 409 20.83 48.95 -12.30
CA ALA A 409 19.92 49.72 -13.16
C ALA A 409 19.79 49.54 -14.71
N LYS A 410 18.60 49.04 -15.09
CA LYS A 410 17.61 49.37 -16.18
C LYS A 410 17.76 50.69 -17.01
N PRO A 411 16.91 50.94 -18.06
CA PRO A 411 16.21 50.07 -19.06
C PRO A 411 16.21 50.66 -20.51
N GLU A 412 15.69 49.92 -21.52
CA GLU A 412 14.61 50.36 -22.45
C GLU A 412 14.42 49.48 -23.72
N THR A 413 13.14 49.15 -23.96
CA THR A 413 12.39 48.92 -25.22
C THR A 413 12.96 48.07 -26.38
N ASN A 414 12.24 46.99 -26.71
CA ASN A 414 11.35 46.99 -27.89
C ASN A 414 10.39 45.80 -27.92
N ALA A 415 9.15 46.10 -28.28
CA ALA A 415 8.03 45.17 -28.39
C ALA A 415 8.03 44.42 -29.73
N VAL A 416 7.87 43.11 -29.69
CA VAL A 416 7.19 42.34 -30.76
C VAL A 416 6.36 41.24 -30.11
N ALA A 417 5.08 41.22 -30.46
CA ALA A 417 4.07 40.30 -29.97
C ALA A 417 4.30 38.86 -30.48
N ALA A 418 4.29 37.90 -29.57
CA ALA A 418 4.05 36.49 -29.86
C ALA A 418 3.11 35.92 -28.78
N GLN A 419 2.05 35.26 -29.23
CA GLN A 419 1.02 34.65 -28.38
C GLN A 419 1.62 33.54 -27.49
N PRO A 420 1.29 33.46 -26.19
CA PRO A 420 1.70 32.33 -25.37
C PRO A 420 0.81 31.12 -25.66
N VAL A 421 1.44 30.08 -26.19
CA VAL A 421 0.95 28.70 -26.13
C VAL A 421 0.87 28.32 -24.64
N GLN A 422 -0.30 27.86 -24.20
CA GLN A 422 -0.51 27.32 -22.85
C GLN A 422 0.45 26.16 -22.61
N ALA A 423 1.47 26.40 -21.79
CA ALA A 423 2.25 25.34 -21.18
C ALA A 423 1.36 24.66 -20.12
N PHE A 424 1.03 23.39 -20.36
CA PHE A 424 0.53 22.50 -19.34
C PHE A 424 1.67 22.26 -18.33
N ASP A 425 1.57 22.87 -17.16
CA ASP A 425 2.36 22.46 -16.00
C ASP A 425 1.95 21.04 -15.63
N LYS A 426 2.73 20.07 -16.11
CA LYS A 426 2.77 18.73 -15.52
C LYS A 426 3.61 18.82 -14.25
N GLU A 427 2.95 19.19 -13.16
CA GLU A 427 3.49 19.01 -11.83
C GLU A 427 3.51 17.49 -11.55
N TYR A 428 4.69 16.90 -11.77
CA TYR A 428 4.96 15.53 -11.34
C TYR A 428 4.86 15.50 -9.82
N GLY A 429 3.85 14.77 -9.33
CA GLY A 429 3.73 14.43 -7.92
C GLY A 429 5.04 13.83 -7.43
N TYR A 430 5.68 14.54 -6.51
CA TYR A 430 6.80 14.09 -5.71
C TYR A 430 6.40 12.77 -5.06
N TYR A 431 6.92 11.65 -5.57
CA TYR A 431 6.88 10.38 -4.86
C TYR A 431 7.85 10.51 -3.69
N ASP A 432 7.27 10.60 -2.49
CA ASP A 432 8.01 10.58 -1.25
C ASP A 432 8.78 9.25 -1.13
N SER A 433 10.07 9.31 -1.41
CA SER A 433 11.01 8.18 -1.38
C SER A 433 11.32 7.69 0.05
N ALA A 434 10.62 8.21 1.07
CA ALA A 434 10.84 7.86 2.47
C ALA A 434 10.19 6.54 2.93
N PHE A 435 9.31 5.92 2.14
CA PHE A 435 8.48 4.78 2.60
C PHE A 435 9.16 3.39 2.63
N TRP A 436 10.45 3.27 2.30
CA TRP A 436 11.13 1.96 2.24
C TRP A 436 11.96 1.58 3.48
N ARG A 437 11.88 2.33 4.58
CA ARG A 437 12.52 1.94 5.85
C ARG A 437 11.52 1.38 6.85
N ILE A 438 11.12 0.13 6.66
CA ILE A 438 10.72 -0.70 7.79
C ILE A 438 12.03 -1.15 8.44
N PRO A 439 12.34 -0.77 9.69
CA PRO A 439 13.47 -1.35 10.38
C PRO A 439 13.19 -2.84 10.58
N VAL A 440 13.96 -3.68 9.88
CA VAL A 440 14.08 -5.09 10.21
C VAL A 440 14.78 -5.11 11.57
N MET A 441 14.01 -5.20 12.65
CA MET A 441 14.56 -5.55 13.95
C MET A 441 15.04 -7.00 13.82
N PHE A 442 16.36 -7.16 13.66
CA PHE A 442 16.99 -8.45 13.85
C PHE A 442 16.89 -8.76 15.35
N ALA A 443 16.07 -9.75 15.70
CA ALA A 443 16.23 -10.42 16.98
C ALA A 443 17.51 -11.25 16.85
N ASP A 444 18.51 -10.91 17.65
CA ASP A 444 19.71 -11.72 17.85
C ASP A 444 19.27 -13.08 18.38
N VAL A 445 19.30 -14.10 17.51
CA VAL A 445 19.24 -15.49 17.95
C VAL A 445 20.65 -15.85 18.40
N GLU A 446 20.90 -15.69 19.70
CA GLU A 446 22.08 -16.26 20.34
C GLU A 446 22.13 -17.77 20.06
N ALA A 447 23.28 -18.22 19.58
CA ALA A 447 23.57 -19.62 19.38
C ALA A 447 23.42 -20.36 20.72
N ILE A 448 22.51 -21.32 20.77
CA ILE A 448 22.51 -22.36 21.78
C ILE A 448 23.40 -23.48 21.22
N ASP A 449 24.50 -23.73 21.93
CA ASP A 449 25.47 -24.82 21.71
C ASP A 449 24.83 -26.21 21.59
#